data_AF-A0A7V6NI40-F1
#
_entry.id   AF-A0A7V6NI40-F1
#
_cell.length_a   1.000
_cell.length_b   1.000
_cell.length_c   1.000
_cell.angle_alpha   90.00
_cell.angle_beta   90.00
_cell.angle_gamma   90.00
#
_symmetry.space_group_name_H-M   'P 1'
#
loop_
_entity.id
_entity.type
_entity.pdbx_description
1 polymer ?
#
loop_
_entity_poly.entity_id
_entity_poly.type
_entity_poly.pdbx_seq_one_letter_code
_entity_poly.pdbx_strand_id
1 'polypeptide(L)'
;MKSLITNIRLQFNELHQPELVLVLSLSPQQAQEGVGKLKEILSKGKCLQAEIKQHRKRRSLDANSYAWVLMSKIADALNTSKDEIYIEMLKRYGQREPQLLSVIAEGVPAIMRATNNHCTEVGQSELNGKIFVHLAILIGSSQYDSKQMATLIDGIVSECKELGIETMTPQELEGLKQTWGKSTNK
;
A
#
# COMPACT_ATOMS: atom_id res chain seq x y z
N MET A 1 -4.11 23.74 4.80
CA MET A 1 -5.05 23.37 5.88
C MET A 1 -5.91 22.21 5.40
N LYS A 2 -6.17 21.19 6.22
CA LYS A 2 -7.12 20.09 5.92
C LYS A 2 -8.04 19.91 7.13
N SER A 3 -9.33 19.71 6.90
CA SER A 3 -10.33 19.50 7.96
C SER A 3 -11.51 18.71 7.43
N LEU A 4 -12.20 18.00 8.33
CA LEU A 4 -13.56 17.55 8.06
C LEU A 4 -14.50 18.76 8.01
N ILE A 5 -15.50 18.66 7.16
CA ILE A 5 -16.55 19.67 6.99
C ILE A 5 -17.81 19.10 7.64
N THR A 6 -18.37 19.82 8.62
CA THR A 6 -19.60 19.40 9.32
C THR A 6 -20.85 20.05 8.74
N ASN A 7 -20.70 21.20 8.07
CA ASN A 7 -21.79 21.90 7.40
C ASN A 7 -21.26 22.77 6.26
N ILE A 8 -22.08 22.95 5.22
CA ILE A 8 -21.78 23.74 4.02
C ILE A 8 -22.94 24.69 3.74
N ARG A 9 -22.64 25.98 3.57
CA ARG A 9 -23.63 27.03 3.27
C ARG A 9 -23.13 27.92 2.14
N LEU A 10 -24.05 28.37 1.30
CA LEU A 10 -23.82 29.37 0.26
C LEU A 10 -24.39 30.70 0.74
N GLN A 11 -23.58 31.75 0.68
CA GLN A 11 -24.01 33.13 0.92
C GLN A 11 -23.53 34.03 -0.22
N PHE A 12 -23.99 35.27 -0.26
CA PHE A 12 -23.54 36.27 -1.23
C PHE A 12 -23.04 37.50 -0.49
N ASN A 13 -21.93 38.07 -0.95
CA ASN A 13 -21.43 39.33 -0.40
C ASN A 13 -22.25 40.52 -0.94
N GLU A 14 -21.92 41.73 -0.49
CA GLU A 14 -22.60 42.98 -0.91
C GLU A 14 -22.54 43.20 -2.44
N LEU A 15 -21.52 42.65 -3.10
CA LEU A 15 -21.34 42.71 -4.56
C LEU A 15 -22.03 41.54 -5.29
N HIS A 16 -22.92 40.81 -4.62
CA HIS A 16 -23.63 39.64 -5.15
C HIS A 16 -22.71 38.51 -5.63
N GLN A 17 -21.47 38.43 -5.11
CA GLN A 17 -20.55 37.35 -5.42
C GLN A 17 -20.79 36.17 -4.47
N PRO A 18 -20.78 34.93 -4.97
CA PRO A 18 -21.01 33.75 -4.14
C PRO A 18 -19.82 33.49 -3.21
N GLU A 19 -20.12 33.24 -1.94
CA GLU A 19 -19.17 32.81 -0.92
C GLU A 19 -19.58 31.45 -0.37
N LEU A 20 -18.62 30.52 -0.36
CA LEU A 20 -18.80 29.19 0.21
C LEU A 20 -18.32 29.17 1.66
N VAL A 21 -19.26 29.01 2.61
CA VAL A 21 -18.97 28.97 4.04
C VAL A 21 -18.95 27.51 4.52
N LEU A 22 -17.80 27.08 5.05
CA LEU A 22 -17.57 25.73 5.55
C LEU A 22 -17.40 25.74 7.07
N VAL A 23 -18.16 24.90 7.77
CA VAL A 23 -17.91 24.66 9.20
C VAL A 23 -16.87 23.56 9.32
N LEU A 24 -15.72 23.90 9.90
CA LEU A 24 -14.55 23.03 10.02
C LEU A 24 -14.49 22.36 11.39
N SER A 25 -14.19 21.07 11.44
CA SER A 25 -13.84 20.35 12.67
C SER A 25 -12.40 20.63 13.12
N LEU A 26 -12.07 21.90 13.40
CA LEU A 26 -10.76 22.32 13.93
C LEU A 26 -10.93 23.06 15.25
N SER A 27 -9.89 23.04 16.08
CA SER A 27 -9.83 23.95 17.24
C SER A 27 -9.67 25.41 16.79
N PRO A 28 -10.09 26.40 17.61
CA PRO A 28 -9.92 27.82 17.29
C PRO A 28 -8.48 28.20 16.94
N GLN A 29 -7.49 27.65 17.67
CA GLN A 29 -6.08 27.92 17.43
C GLN A 29 -5.62 27.39 16.07
N GLN A 30 -5.97 26.15 15.72
CA GLN A 30 -5.63 25.56 14.42
C GLN A 30 -6.30 26.29 13.25
N ALA A 31 -7.54 26.74 13.44
CA ALA A 31 -8.25 27.52 12.43
C ALA A 31 -7.57 28.89 12.21
N GLN A 32 -7.22 29.59 13.28
CA GLN A 32 -6.52 30.88 13.21
C GLN A 32 -5.15 30.75 12.53
N GLU A 33 -4.34 29.77 12.93
CA GLU A 33 -3.02 29.54 12.34
C GLU A 33 -3.14 29.14 10.86
N GLY A 34 -4.07 28.23 10.54
CA GLY A 34 -4.31 27.77 9.19
C GLY A 34 -4.75 28.90 8.25
N VAL A 35 -5.71 29.71 8.67
CA VAL A 35 -6.18 30.88 7.90
C VAL A 35 -5.10 31.95 7.80
N GLY A 36 -4.33 32.19 8.86
CA GLY A 36 -3.21 33.13 8.86
C GLY A 36 -2.19 32.81 7.75
N LYS A 37 -1.76 31.55 7.66
CA LYS A 37 -0.85 31.09 6.61
C LYS A 37 -1.43 31.26 5.19
N LEU A 38 -2.73 31.00 5.02
CA LEU A 38 -3.40 31.19 3.72
C LEU A 38 -3.49 32.66 3.33
N LYS A 39 -3.80 33.56 4.28
CA LYS A 39 -3.82 35.01 4.06
C LYS A 39 -2.43 35.55 3.65
N GLU A 40 -1.37 35.04 4.26
CA GLU A 40 0.01 35.44 3.91
C GLU A 40 0.39 35.03 2.48
N ILE A 41 -0.09 33.88 1.99
CA ILE A 41 0.14 33.47 0.60
C ILE A 41 -0.57 34.43 -0.37
N LEU A 42 -1.82 34.80 -0.07
CA LEU A 42 -2.60 35.75 -0.88
C LEU A 42 -1.98 37.15 -0.88
N SER A 43 -1.48 37.62 0.26
CA SER A 43 -0.83 38.94 0.35
C SER A 43 0.47 39.03 -0.45
N LYS A 44 1.10 37.89 -0.77
CA LYS A 44 2.27 37.79 -1.66
C LYS A 44 1.88 37.71 -3.14
N GLY A 45 0.62 37.93 -3.50
CA GLY A 45 0.12 37.89 -4.88
C GLY A 45 0.05 36.49 -5.48
N LYS A 46 0.10 35.43 -4.67
CA LYS A 46 0.00 34.05 -5.13
C LYS A 46 -1.46 33.58 -5.10
N CYS A 47 -1.84 32.72 -6.04
CA CYS A 47 -3.15 32.11 -6.08
C CYS A 47 -3.24 30.87 -5.18
N LEU A 48 -4.41 30.63 -4.61
CA LEU A 48 -4.74 29.42 -3.86
C LEU A 48 -5.85 28.66 -4.60
N GLN A 49 -5.71 27.34 -4.68
CA GLN A 49 -6.76 26.44 -5.18
C GLN A 49 -7.34 25.65 -4.00
N ALA A 50 -8.66 25.59 -3.93
CA ALA A 50 -9.38 24.76 -2.95
C ALA A 50 -9.97 23.52 -3.62
N GLU A 51 -9.85 22.36 -2.97
CA GLU A 51 -10.45 21.10 -3.42
C GLU A 51 -11.26 20.50 -2.27
N ILE A 52 -12.53 20.17 -2.53
CA ILE A 52 -13.43 19.52 -1.57
C ILE A 52 -13.69 18.10 -2.07
N LYS A 53 -13.30 17.11 -1.26
CA LYS A 53 -13.49 15.69 -1.55
C LYS A 53 -14.39 15.06 -0.50
N GLN A 54 -15.18 14.07 -0.90
CA GLN A 54 -15.89 13.21 0.04
C GLN A 54 -14.89 12.61 1.03
N HIS A 55 -15.05 12.90 2.32
CA HIS A 55 -14.24 12.23 3.33
C HIS A 55 -14.64 10.76 3.39
N ARG A 56 -13.73 9.89 2.99
CA ARG A 56 -13.82 8.46 3.27
C ARG A 56 -12.93 8.21 4.47
N LYS A 57 -13.42 7.47 5.47
CA LYS A 57 -12.55 6.95 6.53
C LYS A 57 -11.34 6.34 5.82
N ARG A 58 -10.13 6.80 6.19
CA ARG A 58 -8.91 6.09 5.81
C ARG A 58 -9.20 4.65 6.21
N ARG A 59 -9.10 3.68 5.29
CA ARG A 59 -9.15 2.28 5.70
C ARG A 59 -8.17 2.19 6.87
N SER A 60 -8.60 1.65 8.02
CA SER A 60 -7.64 1.20 9.02
C SER A 60 -6.53 0.46 8.29
N LEU A 61 -5.28 0.57 8.74
CA LEU A 61 -4.19 -0.18 8.15
C LEU A 61 -4.67 -1.62 8.03
N ASP A 62 -4.94 -2.08 6.80
CA ASP A 62 -5.35 -3.45 6.59
C ASP A 62 -4.10 -4.32 6.57
N ALA A 63 -4.29 -5.63 6.72
CA ALA A 63 -3.21 -6.60 6.75
C ALA A 63 -2.17 -6.35 5.64
N ASN A 64 -2.63 -6.15 4.40
CA ASN A 64 -1.77 -5.89 3.25
C ASN A 64 -1.04 -4.55 3.35
N SER A 65 -1.73 -3.48 3.73
CA SER A 65 -1.11 -2.16 3.92
C SER A 65 -0.02 -2.18 4.99
N TYR A 66 -0.20 -2.95 6.06
CA TYR A 66 0.81 -3.14 7.10
C TYR A 66 2.01 -3.94 6.60
N ALA A 67 1.79 -5.01 5.83
CA ALA A 67 2.87 -5.76 5.20
C ALA A 67 3.77 -4.84 4.37
N TRP A 68 3.19 -3.94 3.57
CA TRP A 68 3.95 -2.96 2.80
C TRP A 68 4.76 -1.99 3.67
N VAL A 69 4.24 -1.57 4.83
CA VAL A 69 4.98 -0.73 5.78
C VAL A 69 6.19 -1.48 6.33
N LEU A 70 6.03 -2.75 6.72
CA LEU A 70 7.15 -3.56 7.21
C LEU A 70 8.20 -3.79 6.13
N MET A 71 7.79 -4.15 4.91
CA MET A 71 8.71 -4.34 3.79
C MET A 71 9.47 -3.06 3.43
N SER A 72 8.86 -1.88 3.56
CA SER A 72 9.57 -0.60 3.44
C SER A 72 10.67 -0.45 4.47
N LYS A 73 10.40 -0.76 5.75
CA LYS A 73 11.42 -0.70 6.80
C LYS A 73 12.57 -1.70 6.56
N ILE A 74 12.24 -2.90 6.09
CA ILE A 74 13.24 -3.92 5.72
C ILE A 74 14.10 -3.42 4.55
N ALA A 75 13.48 -2.84 3.51
CA ALA A 75 14.18 -2.29 2.36
C ALA A 75 15.16 -1.19 2.76
N ASP A 76 14.74 -0.29 3.67
CA ASP A 76 15.62 0.76 4.22
C ASP A 76 16.80 0.15 5.00
N ALA A 77 16.55 -0.87 5.83
CA ALA A 77 17.59 -1.54 6.61
C ALA A 77 18.62 -2.29 5.74
N LEU A 78 18.18 -2.83 4.60
CA LEU A 78 19.00 -3.60 3.66
C LEU A 78 19.54 -2.76 2.49
N ASN A 79 19.21 -1.47 2.42
CA ASN A 79 19.56 -0.56 1.33
C ASN A 79 19.19 -1.11 -0.07
N THR A 80 17.97 -1.62 -0.19
CA THR A 80 17.40 -2.18 -1.42
C THR A 80 16.02 -1.56 -1.70
N SER A 81 15.40 -1.91 -2.83
CA SER A 81 14.05 -1.47 -3.17
C SER A 81 12.99 -2.28 -2.43
N LYS A 82 11.87 -1.62 -2.11
CA LYS A 82 10.69 -2.27 -1.52
C LYS A 82 10.11 -3.36 -2.44
N ASP A 83 10.25 -3.20 -3.76
CA ASP A 83 9.74 -4.17 -4.73
C ASP A 83 10.60 -5.44 -4.74
N GLU A 84 11.93 -5.32 -4.59
CA GLU A 84 12.83 -6.48 -4.40
C GLU A 84 12.48 -7.24 -3.12
N ILE A 85 12.29 -6.54 -1.99
CA ILE A 85 11.84 -7.16 -0.74
C ILE A 85 10.49 -7.85 -0.93
N TYR A 86 9.54 -7.21 -1.61
CA TYR A 86 8.23 -7.82 -1.84
C TYR A 86 8.33 -9.14 -2.60
N ILE A 87 9.11 -9.19 -3.67
CA ILE A 87 9.34 -10.44 -4.41
C ILE A 87 9.99 -11.51 -3.53
N GLU A 88 10.98 -11.15 -2.71
CA GLU A 88 11.63 -12.09 -1.78
C GLU A 88 10.64 -12.63 -0.73
N MET A 89 9.80 -11.77 -0.16
CA MET A 89 8.76 -12.17 0.79
C MET A 89 7.74 -13.11 0.15
N LEU A 90 7.36 -12.86 -1.12
CA LEU A 90 6.48 -13.76 -1.87
C LEU A 90 7.14 -15.12 -2.14
N LYS A 91 8.44 -15.18 -2.43
CA LYS A 91 9.17 -16.44 -2.63
C LYS A 91 9.24 -17.27 -1.35
N ARG A 92 9.48 -16.62 -0.21
CA ARG A 92 9.66 -17.27 1.09
C ARG A 92 8.36 -17.66 1.77
N TYR A 93 7.38 -16.76 1.76
CA TYR A 93 6.16 -16.85 2.58
C TYR A 93 4.87 -16.67 1.78
N GLY A 94 4.99 -16.35 0.49
CA GLY A 94 3.85 -16.14 -0.40
C GLY A 94 3.24 -17.44 -0.90
N GLN A 95 2.30 -17.26 -1.82
CA GLN A 95 1.52 -18.30 -2.46
C GLN A 95 1.85 -18.33 -3.95
N ARG A 96 1.72 -19.50 -4.56
CA ARG A 96 1.96 -19.70 -5.99
C ARG A 96 0.75 -20.29 -6.66
N GLU A 97 0.62 -20.00 -7.95
CA GLU A 97 -0.35 -20.71 -8.79
C GLU A 97 -0.02 -22.21 -8.80
N PRO A 98 -1.04 -23.09 -8.82
CA PRO A 98 -0.82 -24.53 -8.90
C PRO A 98 -0.25 -24.97 -10.24
N GLN A 99 -0.45 -24.18 -11.30
CA GLN A 99 0.14 -24.43 -12.62
C GLN A 99 1.56 -23.88 -12.72
N LEU A 100 2.42 -24.61 -13.43
CA LEU A 100 3.78 -24.18 -13.76
C LEU A 100 3.84 -23.69 -15.20
N LEU A 101 4.64 -22.66 -15.43
CA LEU A 101 5.00 -22.20 -16.77
C LEU A 101 6.31 -22.88 -17.19
N SER A 102 6.28 -23.62 -18.30
CA SER A 102 7.48 -24.25 -18.87
C SER A 102 7.97 -23.44 -20.07
N VAL A 103 9.22 -22.99 -20.02
CA VAL A 103 9.81 -22.10 -21.03
C VAL A 103 11.14 -22.68 -21.46
N ILE A 104 11.50 -22.56 -22.74
CA ILE A 104 12.88 -22.82 -23.15
C ILE A 104 13.83 -21.94 -22.35
N ALA A 105 14.99 -22.47 -21.94
CA ALA A 105 15.91 -21.79 -21.01
C ALA A 105 16.28 -20.36 -21.48
N GLU A 106 16.49 -20.18 -22.79
CA GLU A 106 16.80 -18.89 -23.42
C GLU A 106 15.68 -17.85 -23.26
N GLY A 107 14.44 -18.28 -23.09
CA GLY A 107 13.26 -17.43 -22.92
C GLY A 107 13.02 -16.97 -21.48
N VAL A 108 13.67 -17.58 -20.49
CA VAL A 108 13.47 -17.27 -19.07
C VAL A 108 13.68 -15.78 -18.76
N PRO A 109 14.76 -15.12 -19.23
CA PRO A 109 14.97 -13.69 -18.94
C PRO A 109 13.85 -12.80 -19.48
N ALA A 110 13.22 -13.16 -20.60
CA ALA A 110 12.10 -12.41 -21.16
C ALA A 110 10.85 -12.54 -20.28
N ILE A 111 10.58 -13.75 -19.79
CA ILE A 111 9.45 -14.00 -18.88
C ILE A 111 9.64 -13.31 -17.53
N MET A 112 10.84 -13.38 -16.95
CA MET A 112 11.16 -12.70 -15.69
C MET A 112 10.93 -11.19 -15.81
N ARG A 113 11.38 -10.56 -16.91
CA ARG A 113 11.11 -9.14 -17.16
C ARG A 113 9.62 -8.84 -17.36
N ALA A 114 8.93 -9.64 -18.18
CA ALA A 114 7.51 -9.42 -18.47
C ALA A 114 6.60 -9.55 -17.24
N THR A 115 7.02 -10.34 -16.26
CA THR A 115 6.28 -10.57 -15.01
C THR A 115 6.79 -9.74 -13.84
N ASN A 116 7.76 -8.83 -14.05
CA ASN A 116 8.45 -8.11 -12.98
C ASN A 116 8.92 -9.06 -11.85
N ASN A 117 9.52 -10.18 -12.23
CA ASN A 117 10.03 -11.22 -11.34
C ASN A 117 8.97 -11.88 -10.42
N HIS A 118 7.67 -11.80 -10.75
CA HIS A 118 6.59 -12.53 -10.04
C HIS A 118 6.57 -14.02 -10.41
N CYS A 119 7.73 -14.61 -10.62
CA CYS A 119 7.88 -16.05 -10.79
C CYS A 119 9.23 -16.51 -10.25
N THR A 120 9.32 -17.79 -9.94
CA THR A 120 10.52 -18.42 -9.40
C THR A 120 10.76 -19.75 -10.10
N GLU A 121 12.02 -20.05 -10.39
CA GLU A 121 12.42 -21.34 -10.94
C GLU A 121 12.24 -22.45 -9.90
N VAL A 122 11.56 -23.52 -10.31
CA VAL A 122 11.26 -24.68 -9.44
C VAL A 122 11.79 -25.99 -10.00
N GLY A 123 12.36 -25.98 -11.20
CA GLY A 123 12.96 -27.16 -11.79
C GLY A 123 13.29 -26.98 -13.27
N GLN A 124 13.93 -28.00 -13.83
CA GLN A 124 14.31 -28.04 -15.24
C GLN A 124 14.00 -29.42 -15.82
N SER A 125 13.78 -29.47 -17.13
CA SER A 125 13.64 -30.71 -17.90
C SER A 125 14.33 -30.57 -19.25
N GLU A 126 14.67 -31.70 -19.85
CA GLU A 126 15.23 -31.76 -21.20
C GLU A 126 14.26 -32.47 -22.14
N LEU A 127 13.98 -31.85 -23.29
CA LEU A 127 13.16 -32.44 -24.34
C LEU A 127 13.79 -32.16 -25.70
N ASN A 128 14.12 -33.22 -26.44
CA ASN A 128 14.73 -33.15 -27.77
C ASN A 128 16.02 -32.29 -27.79
N GLY A 129 16.89 -32.46 -26.79
CA GLY A 129 18.16 -31.71 -26.67
C GLY A 129 17.99 -30.24 -26.29
N LYS A 130 16.78 -29.80 -25.91
CA LYS A 130 16.49 -28.45 -25.42
C LYS A 130 16.16 -28.47 -23.95
N ILE A 131 16.77 -27.54 -23.21
CA ILE A 131 16.48 -27.34 -21.78
C ILE A 131 15.24 -26.46 -21.64
N PHE A 132 14.29 -26.94 -20.86
CA PHE A 132 13.13 -26.21 -20.39
C PHE A 132 13.27 -25.92 -18.90
N VAL A 133 12.93 -24.70 -18.52
CA VAL A 133 12.87 -24.24 -17.13
C VAL A 133 11.42 -24.13 -16.72
N HIS A 134 11.08 -24.70 -15.57
CA HIS A 134 9.76 -24.65 -14.98
C HIS A 134 9.71 -23.52 -13.95
N LEU A 135 8.80 -22.57 -14.17
CA LEU A 135 8.60 -21.40 -13.33
C LEU A 135 7.28 -21.53 -12.58
N ALA A 136 7.30 -21.35 -11.26
CA ALA A 136 6.12 -21.14 -10.45
C ALA A 136 5.75 -19.65 -10.47
N ILE A 137 4.48 -19.33 -10.74
CA ILE A 137 3.97 -17.96 -10.74
C ILE A 137 3.58 -17.58 -9.30
N LEU A 138 4.09 -16.46 -8.81
CA LEU A 138 3.79 -15.95 -7.48
C LEU A 138 2.48 -15.16 -7.50
N ILE A 139 1.57 -15.48 -6.59
CA ILE A 139 0.31 -14.75 -6.44
C ILE A 139 0.58 -13.50 -5.61
N GLY A 140 0.13 -12.34 -6.10
CA GLY A 140 0.24 -11.07 -5.39
C GLY A 140 -0.62 -11.04 -4.11
N SER A 141 -0.10 -10.44 -3.05
CA SER A 141 -0.71 -10.43 -1.71
C SER A 141 -2.12 -9.81 -1.66
N SER A 142 -2.45 -8.94 -2.61
CA SER A 142 -3.81 -8.38 -2.73
C SER A 142 -4.89 -9.40 -3.07
N GLN A 143 -4.51 -10.58 -3.57
CA GLN A 143 -5.42 -11.67 -3.95
C GLN A 143 -5.55 -12.74 -2.85
N TYR A 144 -4.87 -12.57 -1.71
CA TYR A 144 -4.80 -13.60 -0.68
C TYR A 144 -6.11 -13.69 0.11
N ASP A 145 -6.45 -14.91 0.52
CA ASP A 145 -7.39 -15.11 1.61
C ASP A 145 -6.78 -14.75 2.98
N SER A 146 -7.58 -14.79 4.05
CA SER A 146 -7.15 -14.44 5.40
C SER A 146 -6.01 -15.32 5.92
N LYS A 147 -5.97 -16.61 5.56
CA LYS A 147 -4.94 -17.55 6.02
C LYS A 147 -3.63 -17.27 5.29
N GLN A 148 -3.68 -17.12 3.98
CA GLN A 148 -2.53 -16.80 3.14
C GLN A 148 -1.90 -15.46 3.56
N MET A 149 -2.72 -14.44 3.82
CA MET A 149 -2.24 -13.13 4.29
C MET A 149 -1.63 -13.20 5.68
N ALA A 150 -2.20 -14.01 6.59
CA ALA A 150 -1.62 -14.23 7.92
C ALA A 150 -0.22 -14.84 7.84
N THR A 151 -0.04 -15.90 7.02
CA THR A 151 1.27 -16.53 6.79
C THR A 151 2.30 -15.53 6.27
N LEU A 152 1.92 -14.71 5.29
CA LEU A 152 2.81 -13.70 4.73
C LEU A 152 3.25 -12.67 5.80
N ILE A 153 2.31 -12.17 6.60
CA ILE A 153 2.62 -11.21 7.67
C ILE A 153 3.53 -11.83 8.72
N ASP A 154 3.28 -13.07 9.12
CA ASP A 154 4.09 -13.75 10.13
C ASP A 154 5.53 -13.94 9.66
N GLY A 155 5.73 -14.28 8.38
CA GLY A 155 7.04 -14.32 7.76
C GLY A 155 7.74 -12.96 7.80
N ILE A 156 7.08 -11.90 7.32
CA ILE A 156 7.64 -10.54 7.30
C ILE A 156 7.97 -10.05 8.73
N VAL A 157 7.12 -10.34 9.72
CA VAL A 157 7.37 -9.99 11.12
C VAL A 157 8.59 -10.74 11.67
N SER A 158 8.83 -11.99 11.24
CA SER A 158 10.04 -12.72 11.60
C SER A 158 11.30 -12.02 11.07
N GLU A 159 11.29 -11.63 9.79
CA GLU A 159 12.39 -10.89 9.16
C GLU A 159 12.64 -9.55 9.87
N CYS A 160 11.58 -8.82 10.22
CA CYS A 160 11.70 -7.59 11.01
C CYS A 160 12.39 -7.85 12.37
N LYS A 161 12.03 -8.93 13.07
CA LYS A 161 12.64 -9.25 14.37
C LYS A 161 14.13 -9.57 14.23
N GLU A 162 14.53 -10.30 13.20
CA GLU A 162 15.93 -10.60 12.92
C GLU A 162 16.75 -9.33 12.62
N LEU A 163 16.13 -8.34 11.98
CA LEU A 163 16.74 -7.04 11.68
C LEU A 163 16.58 -6.00 12.81
N GLY A 164 15.99 -6.36 13.95
CA GLY A 164 15.76 -5.44 15.07
C GLY A 164 14.72 -4.34 14.78
N ILE A 165 13.83 -4.55 13.82
CA ILE A 165 12.77 -3.62 13.42
C ILE A 165 11.54 -3.83 14.29
N GLU A 166 11.06 -2.75 14.91
CA GLU A 166 9.84 -2.79 15.74
C GLU A 166 8.58 -3.03 14.89
N THR A 167 7.77 -3.97 15.37
CA THR A 167 6.46 -4.36 14.81
C THR A 167 5.35 -4.13 15.83
N MET A 168 4.10 -4.10 15.37
CA MET A 168 2.90 -4.18 16.22
C MET A 168 2.98 -5.35 17.22
N THR A 169 2.25 -5.20 18.32
CA THR A 169 2.13 -6.25 19.33
C THR A 169 1.40 -7.49 18.76
N PRO A 170 1.61 -8.68 19.34
CA PRO A 170 0.90 -9.89 18.89
C PRO A 170 -0.62 -9.75 18.85
N GLN A 171 -1.20 -9.02 19.82
CA GLN A 171 -2.64 -8.78 19.90
C GLN A 171 -3.14 -7.88 18.76
N GLU A 172 -2.40 -6.82 18.44
CA GLU A 172 -2.72 -5.94 17.31
C GLU A 172 -2.58 -6.67 15.97
N LEU A 173 -1.53 -7.48 15.82
CA LEU A 173 -1.32 -8.32 14.63
C LEU A 173 -2.48 -9.30 14.43
N GLU A 174 -2.97 -9.93 15.50
CA GLU A 174 -4.09 -10.87 15.41
C GLU A 174 -5.37 -10.17 14.96
N GLY A 175 -5.70 -9.00 15.54
CA GLY A 175 -6.83 -8.19 15.10
C GLY A 175 -6.71 -7.78 13.63
N LEU A 176 -5.51 -7.37 13.20
CA LEU A 176 -5.22 -6.99 11.83
C LEU A 176 -5.47 -8.14 10.85
N LYS A 177 -4.94 -9.34 11.12
CA LYS A 177 -5.14 -10.54 10.29
C LYS A 177 -6.61 -10.93 10.18
N GLN A 178 -7.35 -10.87 11.29
CA GLN A 178 -8.76 -11.26 11.33
C GLN A 178 -9.68 -10.36 10.51
N THR A 179 -9.27 -9.12 10.26
CA THR A 179 -10.06 -8.15 9.47
C THR A 179 -9.83 -8.27 7.95
N TRP A 180 -8.76 -8.95 7.51
CA TRP A 180 -8.47 -9.16 6.10
C TRP A 180 -9.55 -10.02 5.42
N GLY A 181 -10.01 -9.60 4.23
CA GLY A 181 -11.05 -10.28 3.47
C GLY A 181 -12.47 -10.10 4.01
N LYS A 182 -12.66 -9.59 5.23
CA LYS A 182 -14.00 -9.37 5.83
C LYS A 182 -14.63 -8.00 5.51
N SER A 183 -13.89 -7.12 4.81
CA SER A 183 -14.40 -5.79 4.40
C SER A 183 -15.17 -5.78 3.07
N THR A 184 -15.45 -6.95 2.47
CA THR A 184 -16.34 -7.08 1.31
C THR A 184 -17.76 -7.42 1.75
N ASN A 185 -18.42 -6.44 2.37
CA ASN A 185 -19.86 -6.24 2.24
C ASN A 185 -20.06 -4.73 2.14
N LYS A 186 -20.06 -4.24 0.92
CA LYS A 186 -20.52 -2.90 0.54
C LYS A 186 -21.34 -3.01 -0.72
#